data_AF-A0A353WTS7-F1
#
_entry.id   AF-A0A353WTS7-F1
#
_cell.length_a   1.000
_cell.length_b   1.000
_cell.length_c   1.000
_cell.angle_alpha   90.00
_cell.angle_beta   90.00
_cell.angle_gamma   90.00
#
_symmetry.space_group_name_H-M   'P 1'
#
loop_
_entity.id
_entity.type
_entity.pdbx_description
1 polymer ?
#
loop_
_entity_poly.entity_id
_entity_poly.type
_entity_poly.pdbx_seq_one_letter_code
_entity_poly.pdbx_strand_id
1 'polypeptide(L)'
;MVVFGKGVNPGITGTNPDLNNLDRGNVRMPYDYRQVFTSALIDWLEADPDAVAATEFSEWSDNQLPLIGGRVTGVTNDFIKKRRGLKSCYPNPVQTQTVIGFRINTAIDVKSIYSM
;
A
#
# COMPACT_ATOMS: atom_id res chain seq x y z
N MET A 1 14.76 3.99 -16.92
CA MET A 1 13.32 3.64 -16.83
C MET A 1 12.54 4.93 -16.54
N VAL A 2 11.31 5.06 -17.03
CA VAL A 2 10.45 6.24 -16.79
C VAL A 2 9.23 5.78 -16.01
N VAL A 3 8.92 6.46 -14.91
CA VAL A 3 7.73 6.21 -14.07
C VAL A 3 6.93 7.51 -14.01
N PHE A 4 5.61 7.42 -14.17
CA PHE A 4 4.72 8.59 -14.18
C PHE A 4 3.42 8.26 -13.45
N GLY A 5 2.86 9.26 -12.76
CA GLY A 5 1.62 9.09 -12.01
C GLY A 5 1.50 10.12 -10.89
N LYS A 6 0.28 10.30 -10.37
CA LYS A 6 -0.03 11.29 -9.34
C LYS A 6 0.76 11.11 -8.04
N GLY A 7 1.08 9.86 -7.67
CA GLY A 7 1.84 9.54 -6.46
C GLY A 7 3.36 9.46 -6.67
N VAL A 8 3.86 9.70 -7.88
CA VAL A 8 5.30 9.59 -8.19
C VAL A 8 6.01 10.85 -7.69
N ASN A 9 7.15 10.67 -7.01
CA ASN A 9 8.04 11.77 -6.68
C ASN A 9 8.65 12.34 -7.97
N PRO A 10 8.39 13.60 -8.32
CA PRO A 10 8.90 14.17 -9.56
C PRO A 10 10.42 14.37 -9.48
N GLY A 11 11.11 14.09 -10.58
CA GLY A 11 12.54 14.33 -10.71
C GLY A 11 13.29 13.20 -11.41
N ILE A 12 14.61 13.26 -11.32
CA ILE A 12 15.52 12.22 -11.80
C ILE A 12 16.17 11.60 -10.57
N THR A 13 15.94 10.30 -10.36
CA THR A 13 16.53 9.54 -9.26
C THR A 13 17.76 8.78 -9.75
N GLY A 14 18.91 9.04 -9.13
CA GLY A 14 20.17 8.36 -9.38
C GLY A 14 21.37 9.29 -9.43
N THR A 15 22.53 8.71 -9.66
CA THR A 15 23.79 9.44 -9.81
C THR A 15 24.05 9.75 -11.29
N ASN A 16 24.79 10.84 -11.53
CA ASN A 16 25.20 11.17 -12.89
C ASN A 16 26.15 10.06 -13.41
N PRO A 17 25.94 9.55 -14.64
CA PRO A 17 26.79 8.50 -15.19
C PRO A 17 28.23 8.96 -15.34
N ASP A 18 29.17 8.11 -14.93
CA ASP A 18 30.60 8.33 -15.12
C ASP A 18 31.05 7.68 -16.44
N LEU A 19 31.47 8.51 -17.39
CA LEU A 19 31.92 8.06 -18.72
C LEU A 19 33.31 7.42 -18.69
N ASN A 20 34.04 7.52 -17.58
CA ASN A 20 35.35 6.88 -17.41
C ASN A 20 35.23 5.50 -16.75
N ASN A 21 34.11 5.21 -16.08
CA ASN A 21 33.84 3.95 -15.39
C ASN A 21 32.77 3.15 -16.15
N LEU A 22 33.20 2.58 -17.27
CA LEU A 22 32.35 1.81 -18.17
C LEU A 22 32.42 0.33 -17.87
N ASP A 23 31.27 -0.35 -17.95
CA ASP A 23 31.20 -1.80 -17.94
C ASP A 23 31.13 -2.32 -19.39
N ARG A 24 32.23 -2.91 -19.86
CA ARG A 24 32.36 -3.42 -21.25
C ARG A 24 32.00 -2.37 -22.30
N GLY A 25 32.35 -1.11 -22.05
CA GLY A 25 32.06 0.03 -22.93
C GLY A 25 30.67 0.65 -22.77
N ASN A 26 29.84 0.12 -21.86
CA ASN A 26 28.53 0.69 -21.55
C ASN A 26 28.57 1.51 -20.27
N VAL A 27 27.72 2.54 -20.22
CA VAL A 27 27.46 3.30 -19.00
C VAL A 27 26.84 2.37 -17.96
N ARG A 28 27.42 2.36 -16.76
CA ARG A 28 26.88 1.58 -15.64
C ARG A 28 25.55 2.17 -15.18
N MET A 29 24.51 1.33 -15.16
CA MET A 29 23.22 1.69 -14.59
C MET A 29 23.21 1.35 -13.09
N PRO A 30 23.02 2.33 -12.19
CA PRO A 30 23.07 2.10 -10.76
C PRO A 30 21.85 1.36 -10.21
N TYR A 31 20.74 1.31 -10.97
CA TYR A 31 19.49 0.69 -10.55
C TYR A 31 18.98 -0.31 -11.59
N ASP A 32 18.52 -1.45 -11.10
CA ASP A 32 17.90 -2.50 -11.91
C ASP A 32 16.39 -2.23 -12.05
N TYR A 33 15.78 -2.68 -13.15
CA TYR A 33 14.34 -2.54 -13.38
C TYR A 33 13.51 -3.28 -12.33
N ARG A 34 14.01 -4.40 -11.78
CA ARG A 34 13.32 -5.17 -10.73
C ARG A 34 13.17 -4.33 -9.47
N GLN A 35 14.18 -3.54 -9.13
CA GLN A 35 14.13 -2.61 -8.01
C GLN A 35 13.03 -1.56 -8.19
N VAL A 36 12.94 -0.98 -9.39
CA VAL A 36 11.89 0.00 -9.72
C VAL A 36 10.50 -0.65 -9.70
N PHE A 37 10.38 -1.88 -10.21
CA PHE A 37 9.14 -2.63 -10.25
C PHE A 37 8.65 -3.02 -8.84
N THR A 38 9.54 -3.53 -7.99
CA THR A 38 9.23 -3.87 -6.60
C THR A 38 8.82 -2.63 -5.80
N SER A 39 9.47 -1.48 -6.03
CA SER A 39 9.05 -0.20 -5.43
C SER A 39 7.63 0.17 -5.85
N ALA A 40 7.27 -0.03 -7.12
CA ALA A 40 5.89 0.19 -7.57
C ALA A 40 4.90 -0.80 -6.93
N LEU A 41 5.25 -2.08 -6.78
CA LEU A 41 4.37 -3.05 -6.14
C LEU A 41 4.11 -2.71 -4.67
N ILE A 42 5.16 -2.40 -3.91
CA ILE A 42 5.05 -2.21 -2.46
C ILE A 42 4.56 -0.79 -2.14
N ASP A 43 5.12 0.25 -2.75
CA ASP A 43 4.78 1.63 -2.39
C ASP A 43 3.52 2.15 -3.10
N TRP A 44 3.29 1.76 -4.37
CA TRP A 44 2.10 2.20 -5.10
C TRP A 44 0.90 1.34 -4.73
N LEU A 45 1.01 0.03 -4.94
CA LEU A 45 -0.09 -0.93 -4.81
C LEU A 45 -0.28 -1.43 -3.38
N GLU A 46 0.62 -1.09 -2.46
CA GLU A 46 0.59 -1.58 -1.08
C GLU A 46 0.56 -3.11 -1.00
N ALA A 47 1.28 -3.77 -1.92
CA ALA A 47 1.42 -5.22 -1.89
C ALA A 47 2.11 -5.66 -0.60
N ASP A 48 1.69 -6.81 -0.06
CA ASP A 48 2.30 -7.41 1.13
C ASP A 48 3.78 -7.72 0.83
N PRO A 49 4.74 -7.10 1.56
CA PRO A 49 6.16 -7.34 1.34
C PRO A 49 6.54 -8.81 1.44
N ASP A 50 5.88 -9.58 2.33
CA ASP A 50 6.15 -11.00 2.49
C ASP A 50 5.69 -11.79 1.27
N ALA A 51 4.56 -11.40 0.66
CA ALA A 51 4.07 -12.01 -0.57
C ALA A 51 4.97 -11.67 -1.76
N VAL A 52 5.50 -10.44 -1.83
CA VAL A 52 6.48 -10.04 -2.86
C VAL A 52 7.81 -10.77 -2.64
N ALA A 53 8.26 -10.91 -1.40
CA ALA A 53 9.49 -11.64 -1.07
C ALA A 53 9.36 -13.16 -1.29
N ALA A 54 8.16 -13.73 -1.18
CA ALA A 54 7.88 -15.12 -1.53
C ALA A 54 7.93 -15.41 -3.05
N THR A 55 8.05 -14.36 -3.87
CA THR A 55 8.38 -14.49 -5.29
C THR A 55 9.89 -14.32 -5.50
N GLU A 56 10.37 -14.36 -6.74
CA GLU A 56 11.79 -14.14 -7.10
C GLU A 56 12.23 -12.67 -6.96
N PHE A 57 11.63 -11.89 -6.04
CA PHE A 57 11.89 -10.47 -5.83
C PHE A 57 12.44 -10.12 -4.43
N SER A 58 12.78 -11.12 -3.62
CA SER A 58 13.25 -10.95 -2.22
C SER A 58 14.44 -9.99 -2.08
N GLU A 59 15.40 -10.00 -3.01
CA GLU A 59 16.56 -9.09 -2.96
C GLU A 59 16.20 -7.60 -3.14
N TRP A 60 15.02 -7.32 -3.72
CA TRP A 60 14.56 -5.97 -4.02
C TRP A 60 13.41 -5.50 -3.11
N SER A 61 12.85 -6.37 -2.27
CA SER A 61 11.79 -5.99 -1.31
C SER A 61 12.31 -5.01 -0.26
N ASP A 62 13.57 -5.18 0.16
CA ASP A 62 14.21 -4.39 1.22
C ASP A 62 15.00 -3.18 0.67
N ASN A 63 15.15 -3.09 -0.65
CA ASN A 63 15.93 -2.05 -1.33
C ASN A 63 15.06 -1.22 -2.28
N GLN A 64 13.95 -0.71 -1.77
CA GLN A 64 13.03 0.13 -2.54
C GLN A 64 13.64 1.50 -2.83
N LEU A 65 13.31 2.05 -4.00
CA LEU A 65 13.70 3.39 -4.40
C LEU A 65 12.64 4.40 -3.95
N PRO A 66 13.02 5.62 -3.54
CA PRO A 66 12.08 6.65 -3.09
C PRO A 66 11.34 7.31 -4.27
N LEU A 67 10.67 6.49 -5.10
CA LEU A 67 10.00 6.91 -6.32
C LEU A 67 8.56 7.34 -6.09
N ILE A 68 7.97 6.95 -4.96
CA ILE A 68 6.55 7.16 -4.67
C ILE A 68 6.43 7.94 -3.37
N GLY A 69 5.76 9.09 -3.42
CA GLY A 69 5.70 10.09 -2.35
C GLY A 69 4.72 9.79 -1.21
N GLY A 70 4.18 8.58 -1.16
CA GLY A 70 3.26 8.12 -0.14
C GLY A 70 2.26 7.08 -0.63
N ARG A 71 1.47 6.56 0.30
CA ARG A 71 0.43 5.54 0.07
C ARG A 71 -0.60 6.02 -0.96
N VAL A 72 -0.59 5.42 -2.15
CA VAL A 72 -1.47 5.83 -3.26
C VAL A 72 -2.77 5.04 -3.27
N THR A 73 -2.72 3.72 -3.04
CA THR A 73 -3.89 2.85 -3.09
C THR A 73 -4.00 1.98 -1.87
N GLY A 74 -4.34 2.59 -0.73
CA GLY A 74 -4.70 1.87 0.48
C GLY A 74 -6.16 2.05 0.82
N VAL A 75 -6.97 1.00 0.71
CA VAL A 75 -8.16 0.87 1.55
C VAL A 75 -7.65 0.52 2.94
N THR A 76 -7.06 1.49 3.63
CA THR A 76 -6.64 1.28 5.01
C THR A 76 -7.86 0.84 5.82
N ASN A 77 -7.67 -0.03 6.81
CA ASN A 77 -8.71 -0.29 7.81
C ASN A 77 -9.24 1.03 8.41
N ASP A 78 -8.41 2.07 8.42
CA ASP A 78 -8.81 3.43 8.80
C ASP A 78 -9.79 4.07 7.79
N PHE A 79 -9.62 3.87 6.47
CA PHE A 79 -10.60 4.26 5.45
C PHE A 79 -11.96 3.61 5.67
N ILE A 80 -11.99 2.31 6.02
CA ILE A 80 -13.24 1.58 6.32
C ILE A 80 -13.80 2.03 7.67
N LYS A 81 -13.02 2.04 8.75
CA LYS A 81 -13.43 2.51 10.10
C LYS A 81 -13.95 3.94 10.08
N LYS A 82 -13.39 4.82 9.24
CA LYS A 82 -13.85 6.20 9.02
C LYS A 82 -15.20 6.31 8.29
N ARG A 83 -15.64 5.28 7.58
CA ARG A 83 -16.88 5.29 6.77
C ARG A 83 -17.97 4.33 7.25
N ARG A 84 -17.56 3.30 7.97
CA ARG A 84 -18.35 2.19 8.48
C ARG A 84 -17.79 1.83 9.86
N GLY A 85 -18.63 1.83 10.87
CA GLY A 85 -18.19 1.47 12.23
C GLY A 85 -19.33 0.91 13.03
N LEU A 86 -19.04 -0.14 13.80
CA LEU A 86 -19.93 -0.71 14.80
C LEU A 86 -19.40 -0.32 16.18
N LYS A 87 -20.26 0.23 17.03
CA LYS A 87 -19.96 0.49 18.43
C LYS A 87 -20.17 -0.79 19.23
N SER A 88 -19.48 -0.90 20.35
CA SER A 88 -19.72 -1.98 21.32
C SER A 88 -21.18 -1.97 21.78
N CYS A 89 -21.73 -3.16 22.01
CA CYS A 89 -23.04 -3.31 22.60
C CYS A 89 -23.02 -2.81 24.06
N TYR A 90 -24.09 -2.12 24.47
CA TYR A 90 -24.28 -1.73 25.86
C TYR A 90 -25.76 -1.87 26.26
N PRO A 91 -26.06 -2.50 27.41
CA PRO A 91 -25.13 -3.14 28.35
C PRO A 91 -24.53 -4.45 27.81
N ASN A 92 -23.35 -4.81 28.31
CA ASN A 92 -22.63 -6.06 28.05
C ASN A 92 -21.98 -6.53 29.37
N PRO A 93 -22.35 -7.69 29.95
CA PRO A 93 -23.30 -8.69 29.45
C PRO A 93 -24.76 -8.20 29.41
N VAL A 94 -25.52 -8.64 28.41
CA VAL A 94 -26.94 -8.28 28.24
C VAL A 94 -27.84 -9.33 28.89
N GLN A 95 -28.88 -8.90 29.59
CA GLN A 95 -29.94 -9.79 30.11
C GLN A 95 -31.23 -9.74 29.29
N THR A 96 -31.63 -8.55 28.83
CA THR A 96 -32.95 -8.36 28.17
C THR A 96 -32.84 -7.62 26.85
N GLN A 97 -32.16 -6.47 26.84
CA GLN A 97 -31.96 -5.66 25.64
C GLN A 97 -30.59 -5.00 25.66
N THR A 98 -29.99 -4.85 24.49
CA THR A 98 -28.73 -4.12 24.30
C THR A 98 -28.85 -3.23 23.07
N VAL A 99 -28.13 -2.11 23.08
CA VAL A 99 -28.10 -1.17 21.98
C VAL A 99 -26.76 -1.28 21.26
N ILE A 100 -26.81 -1.43 19.94
CA ILE A 100 -25.64 -1.43 19.07
C ILE A 100 -25.71 -0.20 18.16
N GLY A 101 -24.87 0.79 18.46
CA GLY A 101 -24.74 1.95 17.59
C GLY A 101 -23.90 1.60 16.36
N PHE A 102 -24.31 2.05 15.17
CA PHE A 102 -23.50 1.94 13.96
C PHE A 102 -23.40 3.29 13.25
N ARG A 103 -22.39 3.43 12.39
CA ARG A 103 -22.22 4.58 11.52
C ARG A 103 -22.04 4.12 10.09
N ILE A 104 -22.80 4.71 9.18
CA ILE A 104 -22.66 4.58 7.73
C ILE A 104 -22.68 5.97 7.10
N ASN A 105 -21.64 6.31 6.33
CA ASN A 105 -21.55 7.59 5.62
C ASN A 105 -22.17 7.53 4.19
N THR A 106 -23.02 6.54 3.91
CA THR A 106 -23.69 6.37 2.61
C THR A 106 -25.03 5.69 2.83
N ALA A 107 -26.06 6.07 2.07
CA ALA A 107 -27.34 5.38 2.08
C ALA A 107 -27.18 3.97 1.49
N ILE A 108 -27.39 2.95 2.31
CA ILE A 108 -27.35 1.53 1.94
C ILE A 108 -28.41 0.77 2.76
N ASP A 109 -28.88 -0.36 2.24
CA ASP A 109 -29.76 -1.25 3.00
C ASP A 109 -29.00 -1.89 4.17
N VAL A 110 -29.58 -1.80 5.37
CA VAL A 110 -29.03 -2.40 6.59
C VAL A 110 -29.88 -3.61 6.97
N LYS A 111 -29.28 -4.80 6.91
CA LYS A 111 -29.92 -6.05 7.34
C LYS A 111 -29.39 -6.45 8.72
N SER A 112 -30.29 -6.50 9.70
CA SER A 112 -29.99 -7.13 11.00
C SER A 112 -30.23 -8.63 10.90
N ILE A 113 -29.22 -9.43 11.24
CA ILE A 113 -29.31 -10.89 11.31
C ILE A 113 -29.11 -11.28 12.76
N TYR A 114 -30.10 -11.95 13.34
CA TYR A 114 -30.03 -12.50 14.70
C TYR A 114 -30.02 -14.02 14.59
N SER A 115 -29.05 -14.67 15.25
CA SER A 115 -29.01 -16.13 15.41
C SER A 115 -29.21 -16.44 16.88
N MET A 116 -30.14 -17.34 17.19
CA MET A 116 -30.28 -17.95 18.54
C MET A 116 -29.24 -19.04 18.74
#